data_AF-A0A1B9LIZ3-F1
#
_entry.id   AF-A0A1B9LIZ3-F1
#
_cell.length_a   1.000
_cell.length_b   1.000
_cell.length_c   1.000
_cell.angle_alpha   90.00
_cell.angle_beta   90.00
_cell.angle_gamma   90.00
#
_symmetry.space_group_name_H-M   'P 1'
#
loop_
_entity.id
_entity.type
_entity.pdbx_description
1 polymer ?
#
loop_
_entity_poly.entity_id
_entity_poly.type
_entity_poly.pdbx_seq_one_letter_code
_entity_poly.pdbx_strand_id
1 'polypeptide(L)'
;MKNIADYVALEPDFYQNILDNYQVLFANIIDLNKVKQLNSIVLFATGSSANAAYGARPLMSKLLKVPVYIEDPSMAANYLNYNDSNTLYFAISQGGQSYSTIHLVEQFQKNNQIIYSLTSDPNSPLYKISDHVLSMGMPIEEMPYVSAGYSVIILDLILIAMMIGLKVGRLTNDQFNCYLNQIQKIAKLLPQVIKQSQSWISNNLSQFFHAKRVIFIGYGATYGVAREGETKFTETVQNTALAKELEEYMHGPYIGLHSDDSIIFIEPQGLLEQRANALKKFLNKYVKNVTTIYAGKTATSQGSDLSLNINCDELLSSLFMTIPIHLLSYQVSQLKGRDLEKSTYPEFDVITKSKI
;
A
#
# COMPACT_ATOMS: atom_id res chain seq x y z
N MET A 1 22.53 9.13 0.61
CA MET A 1 21.34 8.64 -0.11
C MET A 1 20.11 9.25 0.55
N LYS A 2 18.99 9.44 -0.17
CA LYS A 2 17.73 9.84 0.50
C LYS A 2 17.23 8.67 1.36
N ASN A 3 16.79 8.93 2.58
CA ASN A 3 16.21 7.92 3.47
C ASN A 3 14.67 7.90 3.37
N ILE A 4 14.02 7.02 4.15
CA ILE A 4 12.55 6.88 4.19
C ILE A 4 11.85 8.22 4.46
N ALA A 5 12.34 9.03 5.40
CA ALA A 5 11.72 10.31 5.75
C ALA A 5 11.88 11.35 4.63
N ASP A 6 13.00 11.31 3.89
CA ASP A 6 13.20 12.17 2.72
C ASP A 6 12.21 11.83 1.60
N TYR A 7 11.97 10.53 1.35
CA TYR A 7 10.99 10.09 0.35
C TYR A 7 9.54 10.38 0.78
N VAL A 8 9.19 10.16 2.05
CA VAL A 8 7.87 10.55 2.60
C VAL A 8 7.64 12.06 2.44
N ALA A 9 8.67 12.89 2.62
CA ALA A 9 8.57 14.33 2.42
C ALA A 9 8.29 14.74 0.96
N LEU A 10 8.58 13.86 -0.01
CA LEU A 10 8.35 14.07 -1.45
C LEU A 10 6.99 13.53 -1.93
N GLU A 11 6.26 12.77 -1.12
CA GLU A 11 4.92 12.27 -1.48
C GLU A 11 3.95 13.36 -1.97
N PRO A 12 3.88 14.57 -1.37
CA PRO A 12 3.03 15.66 -1.88
C PRO A 12 3.36 16.04 -3.33
N ASP A 13 4.65 16.13 -3.67
CA ASP A 13 5.11 16.51 -5.01
C ASP A 13 4.83 15.40 -6.02
N PHE A 14 5.04 14.14 -5.63
CA PHE A 14 4.71 12.99 -6.47
C PHE A 14 3.21 12.90 -6.75
N TYR A 15 2.37 13.09 -5.73
CA TYR A 15 0.92 13.09 -5.88
C TYR A 15 0.47 14.21 -6.82
N GLN A 16 1.02 15.42 -6.66
CA GLN A 16 0.69 16.54 -7.53
C GLN A 16 1.11 16.24 -8.98
N ASN A 17 2.33 15.73 -9.19
CA ASN A 17 2.81 15.34 -10.52
C ASN A 17 1.91 14.29 -11.19
N ILE A 18 1.49 13.26 -10.44
CA ILE A 18 0.57 12.23 -10.95
C ILE A 18 -0.78 12.86 -11.31
N LEU A 19 -1.35 13.69 -10.43
CA LEU A 19 -2.64 14.33 -10.66
C LEU A 19 -2.65 15.29 -11.86
N ASP A 20 -1.52 15.89 -12.18
CA ASP A 20 -1.38 16.76 -13.35
C ASP A 20 -1.18 15.96 -14.65
N ASN A 21 -0.67 14.72 -14.57
CA ASN A 21 -0.23 13.95 -15.73
C ASN A 21 -0.91 12.58 -15.93
N TYR A 22 -1.85 12.16 -15.06
CA TYR A 22 -2.41 10.80 -15.06
C TYR A 22 -3.00 10.37 -16.41
N GLN A 23 -3.54 11.30 -17.20
CA GLN A 23 -4.05 11.01 -18.54
C GLN A 23 -2.92 10.59 -19.48
N VAL A 24 -1.78 11.29 -19.45
CA VAL A 24 -0.61 10.94 -20.26
C VAL A 24 0.02 9.64 -19.77
N LEU A 25 0.09 9.46 -18.45
CA LEU A 25 0.69 8.28 -17.83
C LEU A 25 -0.08 6.98 -18.12
N PHE A 26 -1.42 7.03 -18.22
CA PHE A 26 -2.23 5.81 -18.24
C PHE A 26 -3.22 5.68 -19.40
N ALA A 27 -3.72 6.78 -19.99
CA ALA A 27 -4.90 6.72 -20.88
C ALA A 27 -4.62 6.04 -22.22
N ASN A 28 -3.38 6.15 -22.69
CA ASN A 28 -3.01 5.71 -24.04
C ASN A 28 -2.50 4.27 -24.09
N ILE A 29 -2.34 3.62 -22.94
CA ILE A 29 -1.67 2.31 -22.86
C ILE A 29 -2.69 1.18 -22.76
N ILE A 30 -3.80 1.38 -22.02
CA ILE A 30 -4.84 0.37 -21.88
C ILE A 30 -5.77 0.45 -23.09
N ASP A 31 -5.70 -0.54 -23.98
CA ASP A 31 -6.60 -0.65 -25.13
C ASP A 31 -8.01 -1.09 -24.69
N LEU A 32 -8.76 -0.13 -24.18
CA LEU A 32 -10.12 -0.35 -23.67
C LEU A 32 -11.13 -0.66 -24.78
N ASN A 33 -10.79 -0.46 -26.05
CA ASN A 33 -11.65 -0.85 -27.18
C ASN A 33 -11.67 -2.38 -27.35
N LYS A 34 -10.63 -3.09 -26.88
CA LYS A 34 -10.60 -4.56 -26.81
C LYS A 34 -11.36 -5.10 -25.60
N VAL A 35 -11.56 -4.29 -24.57
CA VAL A 35 -12.31 -4.66 -23.36
C VAL A 35 -13.80 -4.40 -23.58
N LYS A 36 -14.44 -5.17 -24.47
CA LYS A 36 -15.90 -5.10 -24.68
C LYS A 36 -16.69 -5.50 -23.43
N GLN A 37 -16.10 -6.37 -22.63
CA GLN A 37 -16.61 -6.86 -21.35
C GLN A 37 -15.44 -6.98 -20.38
N LEU A 38 -15.58 -6.41 -19.19
CA LEU A 38 -14.60 -6.54 -18.10
C LEU A 38 -15.21 -7.43 -17.01
N ASN A 39 -14.65 -8.62 -16.80
CA ASN A 39 -15.14 -9.57 -15.79
C ASN A 39 -14.39 -9.44 -14.47
N SER A 40 -13.08 -9.22 -14.52
CA SER A 40 -12.25 -9.08 -13.32
C SER A 40 -10.94 -8.35 -13.60
N ILE A 41 -10.23 -8.01 -12.53
CA ILE A 41 -8.83 -7.57 -12.57
C ILE A 41 -8.00 -8.50 -11.70
N VAL A 42 -6.78 -8.82 -12.13
CA VAL A 42 -5.78 -9.51 -11.31
C VAL A 42 -4.53 -8.66 -11.23
N LEU A 43 -4.09 -8.37 -9.99
CA LEU A 43 -2.89 -7.62 -9.67
C LEU A 43 -1.82 -8.59 -9.16
N PHE A 44 -0.81 -8.86 -9.97
CA PHE A 44 0.34 -9.69 -9.63
C PHE A 44 1.41 -8.85 -8.97
N ALA A 45 1.61 -9.06 -7.67
CA ALA A 45 2.52 -8.23 -6.87
C ALA A 45 3.03 -9.00 -5.66
N THR A 46 4.18 -8.59 -5.13
CA THR A 46 4.74 -9.14 -3.88
C THR A 46 5.29 -8.00 -2.99
N GLY A 47 5.50 -8.27 -1.71
CA GLY A 47 6.00 -7.30 -0.74
C GLY A 47 5.17 -6.01 -0.67
N SER A 48 5.83 -4.85 -0.57
CA SER A 48 5.16 -3.54 -0.52
C SER A 48 4.23 -3.27 -1.73
N SER A 49 4.55 -3.78 -2.93
CA SER A 49 3.64 -3.65 -4.08
C SER A 49 2.33 -4.42 -3.89
N ALA A 50 2.36 -5.60 -3.27
CA ALA A 50 1.14 -6.33 -2.92
C ALA A 50 0.35 -5.59 -1.84
N ASN A 51 1.03 -5.08 -0.80
CA ASN A 51 0.38 -4.32 0.26
C ASN A 51 -0.33 -3.08 -0.29
N ALA A 52 0.30 -2.35 -1.21
CA ALA A 52 -0.30 -1.22 -1.92
C ALA A 52 -1.53 -1.66 -2.74
N ALA A 53 -1.44 -2.79 -3.45
CA ALA A 53 -2.58 -3.36 -4.16
C ALA A 53 -3.75 -3.67 -3.20
N TYR A 54 -3.49 -4.19 -1.99
CA TYR A 54 -4.53 -4.39 -0.96
C TYR A 54 -5.15 -3.06 -0.50
N GLY A 55 -4.35 -1.98 -0.49
CA GLY A 55 -4.81 -0.63 -0.18
C GLY A 55 -5.73 -0.02 -1.24
N ALA A 56 -5.51 -0.33 -2.52
CA ALA A 56 -6.32 0.18 -3.64
C ALA A 56 -7.53 -0.72 -3.97
N ARG A 57 -7.39 -2.04 -3.79
CA ARG A 57 -8.35 -3.07 -4.24
C ARG A 57 -9.81 -2.78 -3.89
N PRO A 58 -10.19 -2.39 -2.66
CA PRO A 58 -11.60 -2.14 -2.34
C PRO A 58 -12.22 -1.03 -3.19
N LEU A 59 -11.49 0.08 -3.40
CA LEU A 59 -11.98 1.18 -4.23
C LEU A 59 -12.02 0.77 -5.71
N MET A 60 -10.98 0.09 -6.20
CA MET A 60 -10.96 -0.41 -7.58
C MET A 60 -12.18 -1.30 -7.85
N SER A 61 -12.49 -2.24 -6.95
CA SER A 61 -13.64 -3.13 -7.08
C SER A 61 -14.96 -2.36 -7.05
N LYS A 62 -15.10 -1.36 -6.17
CA LYS A 62 -16.28 -0.47 -6.09
C LYS A 62 -16.49 0.34 -7.37
N LEU A 63 -15.44 0.95 -7.91
CA LEU A 63 -15.49 1.78 -9.12
C LEU A 63 -15.80 0.95 -10.37
N LEU A 64 -15.14 -0.21 -10.47
CA LEU A 64 -15.22 -1.06 -11.66
C LEU A 64 -16.34 -2.09 -11.58
N LYS A 65 -17.02 -2.25 -10.45
CA LYS A 65 -18.13 -3.21 -10.26
C LYS A 65 -17.76 -4.64 -10.68
N VAL A 66 -16.51 -5.03 -10.44
CA VAL A 66 -15.96 -6.37 -10.68
C VAL A 66 -15.02 -6.77 -9.55
N PRO A 67 -14.81 -8.08 -9.33
CA PRO A 67 -13.78 -8.55 -8.44
C PRO A 67 -12.39 -8.10 -8.91
N VAL A 68 -11.57 -7.72 -7.93
CA VAL A 68 -10.15 -7.39 -8.11
C VAL A 68 -9.37 -8.35 -7.21
N TYR A 69 -8.56 -9.21 -7.83
CA TYR A 69 -7.73 -10.20 -7.17
C TYR A 69 -6.30 -9.67 -7.02
N ILE A 70 -5.62 -10.12 -5.97
CA ILE A 70 -4.20 -9.88 -5.76
C ILE A 70 -3.57 -11.26 -5.61
N GLU A 71 -2.54 -11.53 -6.40
CA GLU A 71 -1.89 -12.83 -6.43
C GLU A 71 -0.37 -12.67 -6.40
N ASP A 72 0.30 -13.57 -5.69
CA ASP A 72 1.75 -13.66 -5.74
C ASP A 72 2.21 -14.12 -7.13
N PRO A 73 3.17 -13.43 -7.79
CA PRO A 73 3.60 -13.79 -9.14
C PRO A 73 4.13 -15.23 -9.26
N SER A 74 4.78 -15.75 -8.21
CA SER A 74 5.27 -17.14 -8.18
C SER A 74 4.12 -18.14 -8.11
N MET A 75 3.06 -17.85 -7.36
CA MET A 75 1.85 -18.69 -7.33
C MET A 75 1.17 -18.70 -8.69
N ALA A 76 1.03 -17.52 -9.28
CA ALA A 76 0.43 -17.33 -10.58
C ALA A 76 1.15 -18.08 -11.70
N ALA A 77 2.48 -17.97 -11.76
CA ALA A 77 3.30 -18.54 -12.84
C ALA A 77 3.46 -20.07 -12.76
N ASN A 78 3.23 -20.68 -11.59
CA ASN A 78 3.57 -22.10 -11.37
C ASN A 78 2.36 -22.98 -11.03
N TYR A 79 1.30 -22.43 -10.43
CA TYR A 79 0.24 -23.25 -9.83
C TYR A 79 -1.18 -22.86 -10.25
N LEU A 80 -1.37 -21.68 -10.85
CA LEU A 80 -2.68 -21.16 -11.22
C LEU A 80 -2.82 -21.03 -12.74
N ASN A 81 -4.07 -20.92 -13.19
CA ASN A 81 -4.38 -20.73 -14.60
C ASN A 81 -5.14 -19.41 -14.79
N TYR A 82 -4.59 -18.54 -15.63
CA TYR A 82 -5.19 -17.26 -15.99
C TYR A 82 -5.36 -17.22 -17.50
N ASN A 83 -6.57 -17.48 -17.99
CA ASN A 83 -6.85 -17.58 -19.43
C ASN A 83 -8.12 -16.84 -19.88
N ASP A 84 -8.72 -16.02 -19.01
CA ASP A 84 -9.92 -15.24 -19.35
C ASP A 84 -9.55 -13.97 -20.14
N SER A 85 -9.98 -13.91 -21.39
CA SER A 85 -9.78 -12.75 -22.26
C SER A 85 -10.49 -11.48 -21.79
N ASN A 86 -11.44 -11.58 -20.86
CA ASN A 86 -12.18 -10.46 -20.28
C ASN A 86 -11.64 -10.02 -18.92
N THR A 87 -10.46 -10.52 -18.53
CA THR A 87 -9.76 -10.13 -17.31
C THR A 87 -8.56 -9.24 -17.65
N LEU A 88 -8.40 -8.15 -16.90
CA LEU A 88 -7.20 -7.32 -17.01
C LEU A 88 -6.13 -7.79 -16.03
N TYR A 89 -4.93 -7.99 -16.54
CA TYR A 89 -3.79 -8.50 -15.80
C TYR A 89 -2.74 -7.41 -15.62
N PHE A 90 -2.30 -7.17 -14.38
CA PHE A 90 -1.26 -6.19 -14.08
C PHE A 90 -0.12 -6.85 -13.31
N ALA A 91 1.12 -6.67 -13.76
CA ALA A 91 2.33 -7.01 -13.03
C ALA A 91 2.88 -5.74 -12.35
N ILE A 92 3.02 -5.74 -11.03
CA ILE A 92 3.43 -4.56 -10.26
C ILE A 92 4.77 -4.83 -9.58
N SER A 93 5.76 -4.01 -9.89
CA SER A 93 7.08 -4.04 -9.23
C SER A 93 7.74 -2.68 -9.37
N GLN A 94 7.80 -1.90 -8.29
CA GLN A 94 8.29 -0.51 -8.33
C GLN A 94 9.67 -0.36 -8.97
N GLY A 95 10.67 -1.15 -8.53
CA GLY A 95 12.01 -1.14 -9.13
C GLY A 95 12.16 -2.05 -10.36
N GLY A 96 11.14 -2.82 -10.73
CA GLY A 96 11.18 -3.72 -11.90
C GLY A 96 12.25 -4.83 -11.89
N GLN A 97 12.86 -5.16 -10.75
CA GLN A 97 13.93 -6.17 -10.62
C GLN A 97 13.44 -7.55 -10.15
N SER A 98 12.17 -7.69 -9.75
CA SER A 98 11.65 -8.90 -9.10
C SER A 98 11.58 -10.08 -10.07
N TYR A 99 12.39 -11.12 -9.85
CA TYR A 99 12.49 -12.28 -10.76
C TYR A 99 11.12 -12.93 -11.02
N SER A 100 10.33 -13.17 -9.97
CA SER A 100 9.02 -13.82 -10.08
C SER A 100 8.04 -13.03 -10.95
N THR A 101 8.09 -11.69 -10.88
CA THR A 101 7.24 -10.81 -11.68
C THR A 101 7.68 -10.79 -13.14
N ILE A 102 8.99 -10.72 -13.39
CA ILE A 102 9.57 -10.77 -14.73
C ILE A 102 9.23 -12.10 -15.40
N HIS A 103 9.43 -13.22 -14.69
CA HIS A 103 9.11 -14.56 -15.18
C HIS A 103 7.63 -14.71 -15.55
N LEU A 104 6.73 -14.17 -14.74
CA LEU A 104 5.30 -14.18 -15.02
C LEU A 104 4.97 -13.42 -16.32
N VAL A 105 5.55 -12.24 -16.53
CA VAL A 105 5.33 -11.45 -17.75
C VAL A 105 5.81 -12.20 -18.98
N GLU A 106 7.01 -12.82 -18.93
CA GLU A 106 7.52 -13.65 -20.02
C GLU A 106 6.57 -14.82 -20.36
N GLN A 107 5.94 -15.44 -19.36
CA GLN A 107 4.98 -16.51 -19.58
C GLN A 107 3.70 -16.00 -20.27
N PHE A 108 3.15 -14.88 -19.82
CA PHE A 108 1.99 -14.26 -20.45
C PHE A 108 2.26 -13.94 -21.93
N GLN A 109 3.45 -13.40 -22.23
CA GLN A 109 3.88 -13.11 -23.60
C GLN A 109 4.02 -14.37 -24.46
N LYS A 110 4.65 -15.44 -23.93
CA LYS A 110 4.75 -16.73 -24.63
C LYS A 110 3.38 -17.32 -24.98
N ASN A 111 2.38 -17.04 -24.16
CA ASN A 111 1.00 -17.48 -24.37
C ASN A 111 0.14 -16.49 -25.21
N ASN A 112 0.74 -15.43 -25.75
CA ASN A 112 0.05 -14.35 -26.46
C ASN A 112 -1.06 -13.67 -25.63
N GLN A 113 -0.85 -13.55 -24.33
CA GLN A 113 -1.78 -12.89 -23.40
C GLN A 113 -1.29 -11.49 -23.06
N ILE A 114 -2.24 -10.55 -22.94
CA ILE A 114 -1.94 -9.16 -22.60
C ILE A 114 -1.78 -9.04 -21.08
N ILE A 115 -0.65 -8.47 -20.66
CA ILE A 115 -0.37 -8.08 -19.28
C ILE A 115 0.24 -6.68 -19.27
N TYR A 116 -0.18 -5.85 -18.31
CA TYR A 116 0.31 -4.48 -18.14
C TYR A 116 1.31 -4.43 -16.99
N SER A 117 2.48 -3.85 -17.21
CA SER A 117 3.52 -3.75 -16.17
C SER A 117 3.57 -2.36 -15.56
N LEU A 118 3.41 -2.24 -14.24
CA LEU A 118 3.53 -0.99 -13.48
C LEU A 118 4.91 -0.95 -12.77
N THR A 119 5.78 -0.03 -13.21
CA THR A 119 7.15 0.15 -12.69
C THR A 119 7.60 1.62 -12.76
N SER A 120 8.56 2.00 -11.92
CA SER A 120 9.13 3.37 -11.90
C SER A 120 10.48 3.49 -12.64
N ASP A 121 11.17 2.37 -12.88
CA ASP A 121 12.49 2.37 -13.50
C ASP A 121 12.41 1.99 -15.00
N PRO A 122 12.61 2.94 -15.93
CA PRO A 122 12.61 2.68 -17.37
C PRO A 122 13.79 1.81 -17.85
N ASN A 123 14.81 1.61 -17.00
CA ASN A 123 15.96 0.77 -17.32
C ASN A 123 15.86 -0.64 -16.72
N SER A 124 14.81 -0.92 -15.95
CA SER A 124 14.62 -2.20 -15.27
C SER A 124 14.39 -3.36 -16.25
N PRO A 125 14.74 -4.61 -15.86
CA PRO A 125 14.44 -5.80 -16.65
C PRO A 125 12.95 -5.93 -16.98
N LEU A 126 12.07 -5.69 -16.00
CA LEU A 126 10.62 -5.71 -16.23
C LEU A 126 10.19 -4.73 -17.31
N TYR A 127 10.71 -3.49 -17.28
CA TYR A 127 10.39 -2.49 -18.30
C TYR A 127 10.81 -2.97 -19.69
N LYS A 128 12.03 -3.49 -19.82
CA LYS A 128 12.61 -3.92 -21.11
C LYS A 128 11.87 -5.06 -21.77
N ILE A 129 11.34 -6.01 -20.99
CA ILE A 129 10.62 -7.15 -21.54
C ILE A 129 9.15 -6.84 -21.84
N SER A 130 8.56 -5.84 -21.20
CA SER A 130 7.10 -5.63 -21.22
C SER A 130 6.62 -4.90 -22.46
N ASP A 131 5.59 -5.42 -23.14
CA ASP A 131 4.96 -4.77 -24.30
C ASP A 131 4.06 -3.59 -23.91
N HIS A 132 3.50 -3.63 -22.69
CA HIS A 132 2.55 -2.64 -22.19
C HIS A 132 2.98 -2.11 -20.82
N VAL A 133 3.87 -1.12 -20.80
CA VAL A 133 4.36 -0.53 -19.55
C VAL A 133 3.54 0.70 -19.18
N LEU A 134 3.07 0.72 -17.94
CA LEU A 134 2.53 1.88 -17.23
C LEU A 134 3.65 2.43 -16.35
N SER A 135 4.16 3.62 -16.67
CA SER A 135 5.17 4.27 -15.83
C SER A 135 4.51 4.85 -14.59
N MET A 136 5.03 4.49 -13.41
CA MET A 136 4.64 5.15 -12.17
C MET A 136 4.96 6.65 -12.25
N GLY A 137 4.10 7.51 -11.74
CA GLY A 137 4.30 8.96 -11.84
C GLY A 137 5.31 9.54 -10.84
N MET A 138 6.34 8.77 -10.50
CA MET A 138 7.43 9.14 -9.59
C MET A 138 8.79 8.73 -10.16
N PRO A 139 9.88 9.41 -9.77
CA PRO A 139 11.24 8.97 -10.06
C PRO A 139 11.59 7.70 -9.27
N ILE A 140 12.75 7.12 -9.59
CA ILE A 140 13.29 5.96 -8.88
C ILE A 140 13.51 6.30 -7.39
N GLU A 141 12.94 5.47 -6.53
CA GLU A 141 13.27 5.45 -5.11
C GLU A 141 14.47 4.52 -4.88
N GLU A 142 15.61 5.11 -4.52
CA GLU A 142 16.88 4.40 -4.32
C GLU A 142 16.94 3.67 -2.97
N MET A 143 16.11 4.11 -2.01
CA MET A 143 16.02 3.50 -0.69
C MET A 143 15.42 2.09 -0.83
N PRO A 144 16.11 1.01 -0.44
CA PRO A 144 15.61 -0.35 -0.61
C PRO A 144 14.33 -0.61 0.18
N TYR A 145 14.15 0.11 1.29
CA TYR A 145 12.95 0.07 2.12
C TYR A 145 11.94 1.12 1.62
N VAL A 146 11.27 0.80 0.51
CA VAL A 146 10.33 1.67 -0.21
C VAL A 146 9.31 2.33 0.74
N SER A 147 9.09 3.64 0.61
CA SER A 147 8.03 4.39 1.30
C SER A 147 7.10 5.08 0.31
N ALA A 148 7.56 6.13 -0.36
CA ALA A 148 6.74 6.91 -1.29
C ALA A 148 6.21 6.06 -2.46
N GLY A 149 7.00 5.09 -2.92
CA GLY A 149 6.58 4.12 -3.94
C GLY A 149 5.33 3.32 -3.56
N TYR A 150 5.14 3.00 -2.28
CA TYR A 150 3.92 2.33 -1.82
C TYR A 150 2.69 3.23 -2.02
N SER A 151 2.77 4.50 -1.58
CA SER A 151 1.68 5.48 -1.69
C SER A 151 1.34 5.78 -3.14
N VAL A 152 2.37 5.92 -3.99
CA VAL A 152 2.21 6.16 -5.43
C VAL A 152 1.51 5.00 -6.14
N ILE A 153 1.84 3.73 -5.83
CA ILE A 153 1.14 2.58 -6.43
C ILE A 153 -0.37 2.63 -6.11
N ILE A 154 -0.75 3.01 -4.89
CA ILE A 154 -2.18 3.12 -4.53
C ILE A 154 -2.86 4.19 -5.39
N LEU A 155 -2.24 5.36 -5.50
CA LEU A 155 -2.78 6.47 -6.30
C LEU A 155 -2.90 6.08 -7.78
N ASP A 156 -1.85 5.50 -8.36
CA ASP A 156 -1.81 5.06 -9.75
C ASP A 156 -2.92 4.03 -10.03
N LEU A 157 -3.05 3.01 -9.19
CA LEU A 157 -4.09 1.97 -9.33
C LEU A 157 -5.52 2.54 -9.21
N ILE A 158 -5.74 3.50 -8.30
CA ILE A 158 -7.04 4.18 -8.16
C ILE A 158 -7.35 4.99 -9.42
N LEU A 159 -6.40 5.78 -9.92
CA LEU A 159 -6.60 6.60 -11.13
C LEU A 159 -6.82 5.73 -12.37
N ILE A 160 -6.04 4.65 -12.52
CA ILE A 160 -6.25 3.63 -13.56
C ILE A 160 -7.68 3.09 -13.47
N ALA A 161 -8.15 2.67 -12.30
CA ALA A 161 -9.51 2.15 -12.13
C ALA A 161 -10.59 3.21 -12.42
N MET A 162 -10.37 4.47 -12.05
CA MET A 162 -11.28 5.57 -12.37
C MET A 162 -11.38 5.79 -13.88
N MET A 163 -10.25 5.77 -14.60
CA MET A 163 -10.20 5.96 -16.06
C MET A 163 -10.84 4.80 -16.81
N ILE A 164 -10.53 3.56 -16.41
CA ILE A 164 -11.18 2.36 -16.96
C ILE A 164 -12.68 2.44 -16.70
N GLY A 165 -13.09 2.71 -15.46
CA GLY A 165 -14.49 2.80 -15.06
C GLY A 165 -15.28 3.84 -15.85
N LEU A 166 -14.68 5.01 -16.09
CA LEU A 166 -15.28 6.06 -16.92
C LEU A 166 -15.44 5.60 -18.38
N LYS A 167 -14.39 5.02 -18.95
CA LYS A 167 -14.39 4.57 -20.35
C LYS A 167 -15.39 3.44 -20.61
N VAL A 168 -15.54 2.49 -19.69
CA VAL A 168 -16.49 1.37 -19.82
C VAL A 168 -17.89 1.70 -19.29
N GLY A 169 -18.17 2.96 -18.95
CA GLY A 169 -19.49 3.42 -18.51
C GLY A 169 -19.93 2.92 -17.13
N ARG A 170 -18.99 2.45 -16.30
CA ARG A 170 -19.27 2.00 -14.91
C ARG A 170 -19.18 3.13 -13.89
N LEU A 171 -18.48 4.21 -14.26
CA LEU A 171 -18.34 5.45 -13.52
C LEU A 171 -18.88 6.61 -14.37
N THR A 172 -19.69 7.49 -13.78
CA THR A 172 -20.14 8.72 -14.46
C THR A 172 -19.08 9.81 -14.34
N ASN A 173 -19.16 10.86 -15.19
CA ASN A 173 -18.30 12.04 -15.07
C ASN A 173 -18.42 12.70 -13.68
N ASP A 174 -19.62 12.77 -13.11
CA ASP A 174 -19.85 13.36 -11.78
C ASP A 174 -19.18 12.53 -10.68
N GLN A 175 -19.29 11.20 -10.75
CA GLN A 175 -18.61 10.31 -9.80
C GLN A 175 -17.09 10.43 -9.95
N PHE A 176 -16.58 10.44 -11.18
CA PHE A 176 -15.16 10.63 -11.47
C PHE A 176 -14.65 11.94 -10.85
N ASN A 177 -15.32 13.06 -11.12
CA ASN A 177 -14.95 14.37 -10.59
C ASN A 177 -15.06 14.43 -9.06
N CYS A 178 -16.04 13.76 -8.46
CA CYS A 178 -16.18 13.67 -7.01
C CYS A 178 -14.98 12.97 -6.36
N TYR A 179 -14.56 11.81 -6.87
CA TYR A 179 -13.36 11.13 -6.36
C TYR A 179 -12.09 11.93 -6.64
N LEU A 180 -11.95 12.51 -7.84
CA LEU A 180 -10.78 13.32 -8.19
C LEU A 180 -10.62 14.52 -7.24
N ASN A 181 -11.72 15.22 -6.92
CA ASN A 181 -11.71 16.34 -5.97
C ASN A 181 -11.28 15.90 -4.56
N GLN A 182 -11.71 14.72 -4.11
CA GLN A 182 -11.28 14.17 -2.82
C GLN A 182 -9.79 13.83 -2.82
N ILE A 183 -9.28 13.19 -3.89
CA ILE A 183 -7.86 12.85 -4.03
C ILE A 183 -7.00 14.12 -4.07
N GLN A 184 -7.42 15.15 -4.82
CA GLN A 184 -6.74 16.45 -4.85
C GLN A 184 -6.73 17.13 -3.47
N LYS A 185 -7.82 17.02 -2.71
CA LYS A 185 -7.87 17.51 -1.33
C LYS A 185 -6.91 16.74 -0.42
N ILE A 186 -6.83 15.41 -0.54
CA ILE A 186 -5.88 14.57 0.20
C ILE A 186 -4.44 14.99 -0.12
N ALA A 187 -4.09 15.11 -1.40
CA ALA A 187 -2.75 15.54 -1.84
C ALA A 187 -2.34 16.88 -1.20
N LYS A 188 -3.24 17.87 -1.20
CA LYS A 188 -3.01 19.18 -0.55
C LYS A 188 -2.82 19.10 0.96
N LEU A 189 -3.36 18.08 1.62
CA LEU A 189 -3.29 17.88 3.06
C LEU A 189 -2.11 16.98 3.50
N LEU A 190 -1.40 16.34 2.58
CA LEU A 190 -0.24 15.49 2.93
C LEU A 190 0.84 16.21 3.76
N PRO A 191 1.21 17.48 3.51
CA PRO A 191 2.16 18.19 4.38
C PRO A 191 1.67 18.30 5.84
N GLN A 192 0.36 18.43 6.06
CA GLN A 192 -0.22 18.42 7.41
C GLN A 192 -0.10 17.03 8.04
N VAL A 193 -0.40 15.97 7.29
CA VAL A 193 -0.30 14.58 7.75
C VAL A 193 1.13 14.25 8.19
N ILE A 194 2.14 14.63 7.39
CA ILE A 194 3.55 14.45 7.72
C ILE A 194 3.90 15.16 9.03
N LYS A 195 3.52 16.44 9.16
CA LYS A 195 3.79 17.23 10.37
C LYS A 195 3.11 16.65 11.62
N GLN A 196 1.85 16.23 11.51
CA GLN A 196 1.12 15.59 12.60
C GLN A 196 1.76 14.27 13.01
N SER A 197 2.19 13.48 12.03
CA SER A 197 2.88 12.22 12.24
C SER A 197 4.21 12.42 12.98
N GLN A 198 5.05 13.36 12.53
CA GLN A 198 6.33 13.66 13.20
C GLN A 198 6.14 14.12 14.66
N SER A 199 5.16 14.98 14.91
CA SER A 199 4.81 15.43 16.27
C SER A 199 4.37 14.26 17.15
N TRP A 200 3.48 13.42 16.62
CA TRP A 200 2.99 12.24 17.32
C TRP A 200 4.10 11.25 17.64
N ILE A 201 5.00 10.95 16.69
CA ILE A 201 6.12 10.04 16.92
C ILE A 201 7.04 10.60 18.00
N SER A 202 7.38 11.89 17.95
CA SER A 202 8.26 12.53 18.95
C SER A 202 7.73 12.36 20.38
N ASN A 203 6.40 12.37 20.55
CA ASN A 203 5.75 12.19 21.85
C ASN A 203 5.59 10.72 22.28
N ASN A 204 5.70 9.77 21.35
CA ASN A 204 5.37 8.36 21.56
C ASN A 204 6.52 7.41 21.18
N LEU A 205 7.73 7.90 20.92
CA LEU A 205 8.82 7.06 20.41
C LEU A 205 9.25 5.99 21.43
N SER A 206 9.23 6.31 22.72
CA SER A 206 9.67 5.43 23.80
C SER A 206 8.82 4.15 23.92
N GLN A 207 7.50 4.23 23.69
CA GLN A 207 6.63 3.03 23.75
C GLN A 207 6.97 2.02 22.65
N PHE A 208 7.40 2.48 21.48
CA PHE A 208 7.74 1.60 20.36
C PHE A 208 9.17 1.07 20.41
N PHE A 209 10.08 1.81 21.04
CA PHE A 209 11.46 1.37 21.25
C PHE A 209 11.54 0.04 22.02
N HIS A 210 10.76 -0.09 23.10
CA HIS A 210 10.74 -1.27 23.95
C HIS A 210 9.85 -2.41 23.45
N ALA A 211 9.04 -2.16 22.41
CA ALA A 211 8.18 -3.19 21.83
C ALA A 211 9.03 -4.35 21.31
N LYS A 212 8.66 -5.58 21.68
CA LYS A 212 9.24 -6.81 21.12
C LYS A 212 8.41 -7.33 19.96
N ARG A 213 7.09 -7.19 20.06
CA ARG A 213 6.11 -7.56 19.06
C ARG A 213 5.18 -6.39 18.79
N VAL A 214 4.98 -6.07 17.51
CA VAL A 214 4.07 -5.00 17.07
C VAL A 214 2.99 -5.61 16.18
N ILE A 215 1.72 -5.29 16.46
CA ILE A 215 0.59 -5.82 15.71
C ILE A 215 -0.18 -4.66 15.08
N PHE A 216 -0.28 -4.67 13.75
CA PHE A 216 -1.06 -3.71 12.97
C PHE A 216 -2.42 -4.32 12.64
N ILE A 217 -3.49 -3.62 12.99
CA ILE A 217 -4.86 -4.06 12.70
C ILE A 217 -5.54 -3.02 11.83
N GLY A 218 -6.01 -3.44 10.66
CA GLY A 218 -6.73 -2.61 9.71
C GLY A 218 -7.84 -3.39 9.02
N TYR A 219 -8.70 -2.67 8.32
CA TYR A 219 -9.82 -3.28 7.57
C TYR A 219 -10.14 -2.47 6.31
N GLY A 220 -10.87 -3.08 5.37
CA GLY A 220 -11.14 -2.44 4.08
C GLY A 220 -9.84 -2.04 3.37
N ALA A 221 -9.73 -0.78 2.95
CA ALA A 221 -8.51 -0.24 2.32
C ALA A 221 -7.32 -0.14 3.29
N THR A 222 -7.57 0.07 4.59
CA THR A 222 -6.50 0.19 5.59
C THR A 222 -5.85 -1.13 5.97
N TYR A 223 -6.41 -2.27 5.54
CA TYR A 223 -5.71 -3.54 5.68
C TYR A 223 -4.40 -3.58 4.86
N GLY A 224 -4.35 -2.92 3.70
CA GLY A 224 -3.10 -2.73 2.96
C GLY A 224 -2.05 -1.97 3.78
N VAL A 225 -2.49 -0.92 4.50
CA VAL A 225 -1.62 -0.13 5.39
C VAL A 225 -1.13 -0.97 6.58
N ALA A 226 -1.97 -1.85 7.13
CA ALA A 226 -1.58 -2.74 8.21
C ALA A 226 -0.46 -3.70 7.77
N ARG A 227 -0.63 -4.31 6.59
CA ARG A 227 0.39 -5.18 5.98
C ARG A 227 1.69 -4.46 5.68
N GLU A 228 1.60 -3.20 5.26
CA GLU A 228 2.78 -2.37 5.06
C GLU A 228 3.49 -2.05 6.38
N GLY A 229 2.74 -1.82 7.46
CA GLY A 229 3.32 -1.68 8.79
C GLY A 229 4.09 -2.91 9.25
N GLU A 230 3.55 -4.11 9.04
CA GLU A 230 4.28 -5.36 9.28
C GLU A 230 5.58 -5.41 8.48
N THR A 231 5.50 -5.14 7.18
CA THR A 231 6.64 -5.18 6.27
C THR A 231 7.73 -4.21 6.73
N LYS A 232 7.40 -2.94 6.95
CA LYS A 232 8.39 -1.91 7.29
C LYS A 232 8.98 -2.07 8.67
N PHE A 233 8.20 -2.49 9.67
CA PHE A 233 8.76 -2.78 10.99
C PHE A 233 9.67 -4.01 10.98
N THR A 234 9.32 -5.03 10.21
CA THR A 234 10.18 -6.22 10.07
C THR A 234 11.49 -5.85 9.37
N GLU A 235 11.40 -5.13 8.25
CA GLU A 235 12.56 -4.73 7.44
C GLU A 235 13.49 -3.75 8.18
N THR A 236 12.95 -2.70 8.78
CA THR A 236 13.76 -1.58 9.30
C THR A 236 14.08 -1.72 10.79
N VAL A 237 13.09 -2.07 11.61
CA VAL A 237 13.26 -2.18 13.07
C VAL A 237 13.85 -3.54 13.45
N GLN A 238 13.59 -4.56 12.64
CA GLN A 238 13.98 -5.95 12.86
C GLN A 238 13.34 -6.54 14.12
N ASN A 239 12.08 -6.17 14.34
CA ASN A 239 11.22 -6.71 15.37
C ASN A 239 10.24 -7.72 14.75
N THR A 240 9.67 -8.60 15.58
CA THR A 240 8.47 -9.33 15.15
C THR A 240 7.34 -8.34 14.95
N ALA A 241 6.88 -8.19 13.71
CA ALA A 241 5.68 -7.45 13.38
C ALA A 241 4.66 -8.38 12.75
N LEU A 242 3.37 -8.08 12.94
CA LEU A 242 2.26 -8.85 12.37
C LEU A 242 1.20 -7.87 11.86
N ALA A 243 0.62 -8.13 10.71
CA ALA A 243 -0.58 -7.48 10.23
C ALA A 243 -1.77 -8.42 10.31
N LYS A 244 -2.91 -7.90 10.73
CA LYS A 244 -4.16 -8.66 10.79
C LYS A 244 -5.31 -7.85 10.26
N GLU A 245 -6.15 -8.51 9.46
CA GLU A 245 -7.47 -8.00 9.15
C GLU A 245 -8.30 -8.02 10.44
N LEU A 246 -9.18 -7.03 10.61
CA LEU A 246 -9.92 -6.80 11.85
C LEU A 246 -10.69 -8.03 12.34
N GLU A 247 -11.47 -8.68 11.47
CA GLU A 247 -12.21 -9.90 11.84
C GLU A 247 -11.26 -11.08 11.98
N GLU A 248 -10.30 -11.24 11.07
CA GLU A 248 -9.29 -12.30 11.16
C GLU A 248 -8.63 -12.33 12.56
N TYR A 249 -8.29 -11.16 13.11
CA TYR A 249 -7.71 -11.06 14.46
C TYR A 249 -8.61 -11.66 15.55
N MET A 250 -9.93 -11.51 15.42
CA MET A 250 -10.91 -12.03 16.38
C MET A 250 -11.12 -13.55 16.26
N HIS A 251 -10.61 -14.18 15.22
CA HIS A 251 -10.80 -15.60 14.92
C HIS A 251 -9.56 -16.47 15.19
N GLY A 252 -8.84 -16.16 16.28
CA GLY A 252 -7.70 -16.97 16.74
C GLY A 252 -6.48 -16.16 17.18
N PRO A 253 -6.02 -15.15 16.41
CA PRO A 253 -4.83 -14.37 16.75
C PRO A 253 -4.85 -13.77 18.16
N TYR A 254 -6.02 -13.34 18.66
CA TYR A 254 -6.15 -12.80 20.02
C TYR A 254 -5.78 -13.80 21.15
N ILE A 255 -5.74 -15.11 20.89
CA ILE A 255 -5.36 -16.13 21.88
C ILE A 255 -3.86 -16.04 22.20
N GLY A 256 -3.03 -15.63 21.23
CA GLY A 256 -1.59 -15.46 21.39
C GLY A 256 -1.17 -14.11 21.97
N LEU A 257 -2.11 -13.35 22.52
CA LEU A 257 -1.91 -11.98 23.01
C LEU A 257 -1.03 -11.94 24.27
N HIS A 258 -0.04 -11.06 24.26
CA HIS A 258 0.82 -10.80 25.41
C HIS A 258 0.61 -9.38 25.94
N SER A 259 0.76 -9.19 27.25
CA SER A 259 0.52 -7.88 27.88
C SER A 259 1.49 -6.77 27.46
N ASP A 260 2.65 -7.15 26.92
CA ASP A 260 3.70 -6.27 26.41
C ASP A 260 3.68 -6.11 24.88
N ASP A 261 2.66 -6.63 24.20
CA ASP A 261 2.42 -6.32 22.78
C ASP A 261 2.15 -4.82 22.58
N SER A 262 2.61 -4.28 21.46
CA SER A 262 2.20 -2.96 20.98
C SER A 262 1.24 -3.11 19.81
N ILE A 263 -0.01 -2.67 19.97
CA ILE A 263 -1.05 -2.82 18.96
C ILE A 263 -1.40 -1.46 18.36
N ILE A 264 -1.33 -1.36 17.04
CA ILE A 264 -1.68 -0.15 16.28
C ILE A 264 -2.89 -0.44 15.41
N PHE A 265 -4.02 0.19 15.74
CA PHE A 265 -5.20 0.22 14.89
C PHE A 265 -5.07 1.31 13.82
N ILE A 266 -5.37 0.96 12.58
CA ILE A 266 -5.45 1.88 11.46
C ILE A 266 -6.93 2.05 11.15
N GLU A 267 -7.51 3.14 11.63
CA GLU A 267 -8.95 3.37 11.70
C GLU A 267 -9.39 4.40 10.64
N PRO A 268 -9.98 3.95 9.52
CA PRO A 268 -10.50 4.87 8.51
C PRO A 268 -11.83 5.52 8.91
N GLN A 269 -12.44 5.10 10.03
CA GLN A 269 -13.76 5.52 10.49
C GLN A 269 -14.87 5.23 9.47
N GLY A 270 -14.94 3.97 9.06
CA GLY A 270 -15.97 3.55 8.12
C GLY A 270 -16.78 2.38 8.63
N LEU A 271 -17.12 1.45 7.73
CA LEU A 271 -18.21 0.50 7.95
C LEU A 271 -18.02 -0.42 9.17
N LEU A 272 -16.76 -0.66 9.58
CA LEU A 272 -16.43 -1.54 10.71
C LEU A 272 -15.97 -0.79 11.97
N GLU A 273 -16.16 0.53 12.07
CA GLU A 273 -15.72 1.32 13.23
C GLU A 273 -16.26 0.75 14.56
N GLN A 274 -17.55 0.38 14.61
CA GLN A 274 -18.15 -0.18 15.83
C GLN A 274 -17.48 -1.49 16.26
N ARG A 275 -17.14 -2.32 15.27
CA ARG A 275 -16.49 -3.61 15.47
C ARG A 275 -15.04 -3.43 15.94
N ALA A 276 -14.31 -2.49 15.31
CA ALA A 276 -12.98 -2.09 15.73
C ALA A 276 -12.98 -1.55 17.17
N ASN A 277 -13.95 -0.71 17.52
CA ASN A 277 -14.08 -0.16 18.88
C ASN A 277 -14.39 -1.24 19.93
N ALA A 278 -15.19 -2.25 19.59
CA ALA A 278 -15.41 -3.40 20.47
C ALA A 278 -14.12 -4.18 20.75
N LEU A 279 -13.31 -4.44 19.71
CA LEU A 279 -12.02 -5.11 19.87
C LEU A 279 -11.02 -4.25 20.67
N LYS A 280 -10.91 -2.94 20.37
CA LYS A 280 -10.09 -2.01 21.16
C LYS A 280 -10.47 -2.05 22.63
N LYS A 281 -11.77 -2.05 22.96
CA LYS A 281 -12.25 -2.14 24.36
C LYS A 281 -11.83 -3.45 25.03
N PHE A 282 -11.79 -4.55 24.30
CA PHE A 282 -11.29 -5.82 24.82
C PHE A 282 -9.77 -5.76 25.06
N LEU A 283 -9.00 -5.35 24.05
CA LEU A 283 -7.54 -5.34 24.08
C LEU A 283 -6.97 -4.40 25.15
N ASN A 284 -7.58 -3.23 25.35
CA ASN A 284 -7.18 -2.28 26.40
C ASN A 284 -7.25 -2.84 27.83
N LYS A 285 -7.93 -3.98 28.05
CA LYS A 285 -7.95 -4.65 29.36
C LYS A 285 -6.73 -5.54 29.60
N TYR A 286 -6.05 -5.98 28.54
CA TYR A 286 -5.02 -7.02 28.60
C TYR A 286 -3.67 -6.55 28.06
N VAL A 287 -3.65 -5.50 27.25
CA VAL A 287 -2.46 -4.98 26.57
C VAL A 287 -2.22 -3.56 27.03
N LYS A 288 -0.96 -3.25 27.38
CA LYS A 288 -0.59 -1.91 27.88
C LYS A 288 -0.61 -0.85 26.78
N ASN A 289 -0.18 -1.22 25.58
CA ASN A 289 0.04 -0.29 24.47
C ASN A 289 -0.94 -0.59 23.34
N VAL A 290 -2.12 0.02 23.40
CA VAL A 290 -3.09 0.01 22.29
C VAL A 290 -3.22 1.44 21.79
N THR A 291 -2.79 1.65 20.56
CA THR A 291 -2.80 2.95 19.90
C THR A 291 -3.69 2.91 18.66
N THR A 292 -4.40 3.99 18.37
CA THR A 292 -5.18 4.13 17.14
C THR A 292 -4.70 5.33 16.32
N ILE A 293 -4.53 5.11 15.02
CA ILE A 293 -4.33 6.16 14.01
C ILE A 293 -5.67 6.35 13.28
N TYR A 294 -6.31 7.49 13.45
CA TYR A 294 -7.58 7.85 12.84
C TYR A 294 -7.40 8.70 11.58
N ALA A 295 -8.19 8.42 10.55
CA ALA A 295 -8.25 9.26 9.35
C ALA A 295 -8.73 10.70 9.67
N GLY A 296 -9.87 10.88 10.35
CA GLY A 296 -10.54 12.18 10.49
C GLY A 296 -11.04 12.60 11.88
N LYS A 297 -11.06 11.71 12.89
CA LYS A 297 -11.66 11.97 14.21
C LYS A 297 -10.85 13.00 14.97
N THR A 298 -11.43 14.02 15.58
CA THR A 298 -10.70 14.79 16.59
C THR A 298 -10.24 13.85 17.69
N ALA A 299 -8.91 13.71 17.86
CA ALA A 299 -8.35 12.84 18.87
C ALA A 299 -8.99 13.17 20.21
N THR A 300 -9.65 12.20 20.84
CA THR A 300 -10.05 12.35 22.23
C THR A 300 -8.77 12.56 23.02
N SER A 301 -8.73 13.63 23.81
CA SER A 301 -7.56 14.26 24.44
C SER A 301 -6.82 13.41 25.50
N GLN A 302 -6.90 12.08 25.42
CA GLN A 302 -6.21 11.16 26.32
C GLN A 302 -5.57 10.02 25.53
N GLY A 303 -4.25 9.88 25.66
CA GLY A 303 -3.50 8.69 25.26
C GLY A 303 -2.55 8.89 24.08
N SER A 304 -2.08 7.75 23.55
CA SER A 304 -1.11 7.64 22.47
C SER A 304 -1.72 7.76 21.07
N ASP A 305 -3.01 8.11 20.92
CA ASP A 305 -3.70 8.08 19.63
C ASP A 305 -3.29 9.24 18.71
N LEU A 306 -3.33 8.99 17.39
CA LEU A 306 -3.07 9.97 16.34
C LEU A 306 -4.34 10.25 15.56
N SER A 307 -4.64 11.52 15.30
CA SER A 307 -5.60 11.92 14.29
C SER A 307 -4.96 12.72 13.17
N LEU A 308 -5.28 12.34 11.94
CA LEU A 308 -4.81 12.99 10.72
C LEU A 308 -5.79 14.08 10.23
N ASN A 309 -6.98 14.19 10.83
CA ASN A 309 -8.00 15.21 10.53
C ASN A 309 -8.37 15.34 9.02
N ILE A 310 -8.41 14.23 8.28
CA ILE A 310 -8.88 14.17 6.90
C ILE A 310 -10.19 13.39 6.81
N ASN A 311 -11.29 14.11 6.57
CA ASN A 311 -12.58 13.52 6.23
C ASN A 311 -12.65 13.25 4.71
N CYS A 312 -12.70 11.96 4.34
CA CYS A 312 -12.82 11.45 2.97
C CYS A 312 -13.59 10.11 2.98
N ASP A 313 -13.90 9.56 1.79
CA ASP A 313 -14.35 8.17 1.66
C ASP A 313 -13.32 7.22 2.32
N GLU A 314 -13.77 6.29 3.16
CA GLU A 314 -12.88 5.38 3.90
C GLU A 314 -11.92 4.60 2.97
N LEU A 315 -12.32 4.36 1.71
CA LEU A 315 -11.50 3.62 0.76
C LEU A 315 -10.38 4.46 0.13
N LEU A 316 -10.40 5.78 0.34
CA LEU A 316 -9.30 6.69 -0.02
C LEU A 316 -8.30 6.91 1.12
N SER A 317 -8.61 6.45 2.33
CA SER A 317 -7.76 6.68 3.51
C SER A 317 -6.36 6.04 3.39
N SER A 318 -6.24 4.96 2.63
CA SER A 318 -4.97 4.27 2.37
C SER A 318 -3.94 5.15 1.66
N LEU A 319 -4.36 6.25 1.02
CA LEU A 319 -3.49 7.23 0.35
C LEU A 319 -2.62 8.06 1.30
N PHE A 320 -2.90 8.07 2.61
CA PHE A 320 -2.14 8.91 3.54
C PHE A 320 -1.90 8.26 4.91
N MET A 321 -2.67 7.23 5.29
CA MET A 321 -2.55 6.61 6.61
C MET A 321 -1.26 5.78 6.82
N THR A 322 -0.49 5.54 5.77
CA THR A 322 0.81 4.85 5.84
C THR A 322 1.96 5.78 6.26
N ILE A 323 1.84 7.09 6.02
CA ILE A 323 2.84 8.11 6.37
C ILE A 323 3.32 8.01 7.82
N PRO A 324 2.43 7.96 8.84
CA PRO A 324 2.88 7.79 10.22
C PRO A 324 3.63 6.48 10.46
N ILE A 325 3.28 5.42 9.74
CA ILE A 325 3.91 4.10 9.87
C ILE A 325 5.31 4.09 9.29
N HIS A 326 5.50 4.65 8.09
CA HIS A 326 6.81 4.80 7.46
C HIS A 326 7.76 5.63 8.33
N LEU A 327 7.31 6.81 8.76
CA LEU A 327 8.11 7.68 9.63
C LEU A 327 8.41 7.02 10.98
N LEU A 328 7.45 6.33 11.58
CA LEU A 328 7.65 5.64 12.84
C LEU A 328 8.66 4.50 12.71
N SER A 329 8.53 3.65 11.69
CA SER A 329 9.45 2.54 11.45
C SER A 329 10.89 3.03 11.28
N TYR A 330 11.07 4.11 10.51
CA TYR A 330 12.36 4.76 10.33
C TYR A 330 12.91 5.30 11.65
N GLN A 331 12.15 6.12 12.39
CA GLN A 331 12.64 6.72 13.64
C GLN A 331 12.95 5.68 14.72
N VAL A 332 12.13 4.62 14.85
CA VAL A 332 12.40 3.53 15.80
C VAL A 332 13.65 2.74 15.37
N SER A 333 13.86 2.50 14.07
CA SER A 333 15.06 1.83 13.57
C SER A 333 16.33 2.62 13.92
N GLN A 334 16.30 3.95 13.75
CA GLN A 334 17.43 4.83 14.08
C GLN A 334 17.70 4.85 15.59
N LEU A 335 16.64 4.90 16.41
CA LEU A 335 16.79 4.83 17.87
C LEU A 335 17.38 3.49 18.34
N LYS A 336 17.11 2.40 17.61
CA LYS A 336 17.72 1.09 17.84
C LYS A 336 19.11 0.92 17.22
N GLY A 337 19.67 1.96 16.59
CA GLY A 337 20.99 1.92 15.96
C GLY A 337 21.05 1.02 14.72
N ARG A 338 19.94 0.85 13.99
CA ARG A 338 19.90 0.08 12.75
C ARG A 338 20.46 0.91 11.60
N ASP A 339 21.50 0.39 10.95
CA ASP A 339 22.06 0.93 9.72
C ASP A 339 21.25 0.40 8.53
N LEU A 340 20.41 1.25 7.95
CA LEU A 340 19.55 0.90 6.83
C LEU A 340 20.25 1.03 5.47
N GLU A 341 21.46 1.58 5.40
CA GLU A 341 22.22 1.62 4.15
C GLU A 341 22.92 0.29 3.86
N LYS A 342 23.07 -0.57 4.89
CA LYS A 342 23.67 -1.89 4.78
C LYS A 342 22.61 -2.97 4.86
N SER A 343 22.58 -3.84 3.85
CA SER A 343 21.78 -5.06 3.93
C SER A 343 22.24 -5.90 5.12
N THR A 344 21.28 -6.40 5.90
CA THR A 344 21.56 -7.36 6.97
C THR A 344 22.06 -8.70 6.43
N TYR A 345 21.64 -9.05 5.20
CA TYR A 345 22.01 -10.27 4.50
C TYR A 345 22.36 -9.95 3.03
N PRO A 346 23.56 -9.38 2.75
CA PRO A 346 23.94 -8.92 1.42
C PRO A 346 23.95 -10.03 0.35
N GLU A 347 24.13 -11.29 0.76
CA GLU A 347 24.16 -12.47 -0.10
C GLU A 347 22.76 -13.03 -0.44
N PHE A 348 21.70 -12.57 0.22
CA PHE A 348 20.37 -13.17 0.13
C PHE A 348 19.83 -13.22 -1.31
N ASP A 349 19.88 -12.07 -2.01
CA ASP A 349 19.36 -11.98 -3.37
C ASP A 349 20.20 -12.82 -4.35
N VAL A 350 21.52 -12.92 -4.13
CA VAL A 350 22.44 -13.72 -4.95
C VAL A 350 22.18 -15.22 -4.77
N ILE A 351 21.98 -15.67 -3.53
CA ILE A 351 21.73 -17.09 -3.22
C ILE A 351 20.35 -17.52 -3.70
N THR A 352 19.33 -16.69 -3.46
CA THR A 352 17.93 -17.06 -3.74
C THR A 352 17.48 -16.71 -5.16
N LYS A 353 18.23 -15.86 -5.87
CA LYS A 353 17.88 -15.33 -7.19
C LYS A 353 16.52 -14.61 -7.21
N SER A 354 16.19 -13.95 -6.11
CA SER A 354 14.94 -13.16 -5.95
C SER A 354 14.91 -11.92 -6.84
N LYS A 355 16.07 -11.35 -7.19
CA LYS A 355 16.21 -10.19 -8.08
C LYS A 355 17.19 -10.48 -9.22
N ILE A 356 16.96 -9.84 -10.37
CA ILE A 356 17.79 -9.96 -11.58
C ILE A 356 18.74 -8.77 -11.70
#